data_AF-A0A0W8CFF9-F1
#
_entry.id   AF-A0A0W8CFF9-F1
#
_cell.length_a   1.000
_cell.length_b   1.000
_cell.length_c   1.000
_cell.angle_alpha   90.00
_cell.angle_beta   90.00
_cell.angle_gamma   90.00
#
_symmetry.space_group_name_H-M   'P 1'
#
loop_
_entity.id
_entity.type
_entity.pdbx_description
1 polymer ?
#
loop_
_entity_poly.entity_id
_entity_poly.type
_entity_poly.pdbx_seq_one_letter_code
_entity_poly.pdbx_strand_id
1 'polypeptide(L)'
;MNSTVGEFGLSNTLLNKGAYDRSLFTALDQQVNKLAFDVMGLTANLQAVSKPQVYVASAGSVANDAPFYVAHYLACIKLKDICDYFKKCPMQKNTCGFIYINYNSSSTTITTNSTGVVAPGTIAVSNDMQFGNTCPILWNFYSAVSTATLSPTGLNVPASTILTVTADVNGTATSGNGIAPSQASSRLLVPTFSPNPSADNALIQKKTFRYFERVTNKFTVQAGQSFTWTITNGIANPKKWIMQPIITNMAAGSSSLPDVINPFRSPFSIVPATTSPFAALRNLQVTVGNAPIWNNPVNFGYDLFVQEMSKSGVDGDLDDVTNADLLCQRLWESLYRFVAVDIRRRLPSEDGASKSIIVSGTNNTNYALTIYYHILREVVASVDTAIGTVSQGPVQH
;
A
#
# COMPACT_ATOMS: atom_id res chain seq x y z
N MET A 1 -29.83 26.41 0.10
CA MET A 1 -28.38 26.49 0.38
C MET A 1 -28.05 25.33 1.30
N ASN A 2 -27.35 24.33 0.77
CA ASN A 2 -27.05 23.08 1.47
C ASN A 2 -25.78 23.29 2.31
N SER A 3 -25.86 23.09 3.63
CA SER A 3 -24.80 23.39 4.59
C SER A 3 -23.68 22.34 4.65
N THR A 4 -23.71 21.33 3.79
CA THR A 4 -22.68 20.29 3.66
C THR A 4 -21.62 20.68 2.64
N VAL A 5 -20.96 21.82 2.88
CA VAL A 5 -19.71 22.19 2.19
C VAL A 5 -18.57 21.77 3.12
N GLY A 6 -17.98 20.59 2.91
CA GLY A 6 -16.81 20.19 3.70
C GLY A 6 -16.28 18.76 3.55
N GLU A 7 -17.05 17.80 3.04
CA GLU A 7 -16.56 16.42 2.93
C GLU A 7 -15.95 16.16 1.55
N PHE A 8 -14.73 16.64 1.35
CA PHE A 8 -13.91 16.26 0.21
C PHE A 8 -13.20 14.93 0.51
N GLY A 9 -13.40 13.92 -0.35
CA GLY A 9 -12.53 12.75 -0.40
C GLY A 9 -12.96 11.51 0.39
N LEU A 10 -14.14 11.49 1.00
CA LEU A 10 -14.73 10.23 1.45
C LEU A 10 -15.33 9.53 0.21
N SER A 11 -14.97 8.26 0.00
CA SER A 11 -15.74 7.36 -0.87
C SER A 11 -17.22 7.58 -0.58
N ASN A 12 -18.06 7.74 -1.62
CA ASN A 12 -19.53 7.89 -1.54
C ASN A 12 -20.23 6.62 -0.99
N THR A 13 -19.54 5.86 -0.16
CA THR A 13 -20.05 4.72 0.56
C THR A 13 -19.63 4.93 2.01
N LEU A 14 -20.61 5.28 2.87
CA LEU A 14 -20.48 5.32 4.34
C LEU A 14 -19.92 4.01 4.93
N LEU A 15 -19.89 2.95 4.13
CA LEU A 15 -19.36 1.64 4.44
C LEU A 15 -18.15 1.37 3.54
N ASN A 16 -17.04 0.98 4.15
CA ASN A 16 -15.89 0.44 3.42
C ASN A 16 -16.34 -0.88 2.77
N LYS A 17 -16.74 -0.85 1.48
CA LYS A 17 -17.24 -2.02 0.76
C LYS A 17 -16.25 -3.18 0.83
N GLY A 18 -14.94 -2.90 0.76
CA GLY A 18 -13.92 -3.94 0.91
C GLY A 18 -13.89 -4.57 2.32
N ALA A 19 -14.12 -3.78 3.38
CA ALA A 19 -14.27 -4.32 4.73
C ALA A 19 -15.57 -5.12 4.88
N TYR A 20 -16.67 -4.66 4.28
CA TYR A 20 -17.92 -5.41 4.23
C TYR A 20 -17.75 -6.74 3.48
N ASP A 21 -17.20 -6.71 2.27
CA ASP A 21 -16.94 -7.90 1.47
C ASP A 21 -15.99 -8.88 2.20
N ARG A 22 -14.98 -8.38 2.93
CA ARG A 22 -14.11 -9.22 3.78
C ARG A 22 -14.83 -9.74 5.03
N SER A 23 -15.78 -8.98 5.58
CA SER A 23 -16.62 -9.43 6.69
C SER A 23 -17.56 -10.55 6.28
N LEU A 24 -17.97 -10.63 5.00
CA LEU A 24 -18.72 -11.78 4.48
C LEU A 24 -17.91 -13.09 4.50
N PHE A 25 -16.58 -12.99 4.63
CA PHE A 25 -15.71 -14.15 4.76
C PHE A 25 -15.46 -14.57 6.21
N THR A 26 -15.90 -13.84 7.25
CA THR A 26 -15.62 -14.17 8.66
C THR A 26 -16.20 -15.53 9.08
N ALA A 27 -15.68 -16.09 10.17
CA ALA A 27 -16.05 -17.43 10.65
C ALA A 27 -17.56 -17.68 10.68
N LEU A 28 -17.93 -18.94 10.45
CA LEU A 28 -19.26 -19.43 10.76
C LEU A 28 -19.55 -19.22 12.26
N ASP A 29 -20.76 -18.77 12.58
CA ASP A 29 -21.21 -18.51 13.94
C ASP A 29 -20.98 -19.74 14.84
N GLN A 30 -20.19 -19.54 15.90
CA GLN A 30 -19.74 -20.60 16.82
C GLN A 30 -20.75 -20.90 17.93
N GLN A 31 -21.93 -20.27 17.90
CA GLN A 31 -22.99 -20.51 18.88
C GLN A 31 -23.62 -21.89 18.73
N VAL A 32 -23.97 -22.49 19.87
CA VAL A 32 -24.79 -23.71 19.95
C VAL A 32 -26.13 -23.45 19.24
N ASN A 33 -26.63 -24.43 18.47
CA ASN A 33 -27.83 -24.36 17.61
C ASN A 33 -27.66 -23.62 16.28
N LYS A 34 -26.43 -23.37 15.84
CA LYS A 34 -26.12 -22.93 14.48
C LYS A 34 -25.73 -24.15 13.66
N LEU A 35 -26.17 -24.20 12.40
CA LEU A 35 -25.89 -25.32 11.50
C LEU A 35 -24.40 -25.71 11.46
N ALA A 36 -23.51 -24.72 11.47
CA ALA A 36 -22.07 -24.98 11.47
C ALA A 36 -21.59 -25.65 12.77
N PHE A 37 -22.12 -25.23 13.92
CA PHE A 37 -21.83 -25.86 15.21
C PHE A 37 -22.41 -27.28 15.28
N ASP A 38 -23.62 -27.49 14.78
CA ASP A 38 -24.27 -28.80 14.77
C ASP A 38 -23.54 -29.81 13.87
N VAL A 39 -23.02 -29.35 12.72
CA VAL A 39 -22.23 -30.19 11.80
C VAL A 39 -20.86 -30.53 12.36
N MET A 40 -20.17 -29.56 12.99
CA MET A 40 -18.80 -29.74 13.46
C MET A 40 -18.71 -30.27 14.91
N GLY A 41 -19.83 -30.27 15.64
CA GLY A 41 -20.03 -30.84 16.97
C GLY A 41 -19.41 -30.07 18.14
N LEU A 42 -18.38 -29.26 17.91
CA LEU A 42 -17.68 -28.49 18.94
C LEU A 42 -16.86 -27.33 18.37
N THR A 43 -16.62 -26.31 19.21
CA THR A 43 -15.93 -25.06 18.84
C THR A 43 -14.51 -25.27 18.29
N ALA A 44 -13.73 -26.20 18.84
CA ALA A 44 -12.37 -26.46 18.35
C ALA A 44 -12.36 -26.99 16.90
N ASN A 45 -13.34 -27.81 16.52
CA ASN A 45 -13.47 -28.32 15.15
C ASN A 45 -13.87 -27.21 14.18
N LEU A 46 -14.80 -26.34 14.59
CA LEU A 46 -15.17 -25.13 13.84
C LEU A 46 -13.93 -24.28 13.56
N GLN A 47 -13.12 -24.02 14.58
CA GLN A 47 -11.90 -23.21 14.46
C GLN A 47 -10.86 -23.84 13.52
N ALA A 48 -10.74 -25.17 13.52
CA ALA A 48 -9.83 -25.89 12.63
C ALA A 48 -10.22 -25.76 11.14
N VAL A 49 -11.52 -25.64 10.83
CA VAL A 49 -12.01 -25.55 9.45
C VAL A 49 -12.28 -24.12 8.98
N SER A 50 -12.54 -23.18 9.89
CA SER A 50 -12.78 -21.79 9.52
C SER A 50 -11.48 -21.01 9.37
N LYS A 51 -11.30 -20.37 8.22
CA LYS A 51 -10.04 -19.72 7.85
C LYS A 51 -9.86 -18.37 8.56
N PRO A 52 -10.82 -17.43 8.48
CA PRO A 52 -10.82 -16.28 9.36
C PRO A 52 -11.61 -16.57 10.64
N GLN A 53 -11.13 -16.05 11.76
CA GLN A 53 -11.74 -16.14 13.09
C GLN A 53 -12.00 -14.75 13.62
N VAL A 54 -13.15 -14.54 14.26
CA VAL A 54 -13.46 -13.28 14.95
C VAL A 54 -13.94 -13.60 16.35
N TYR A 55 -13.40 -12.89 17.32
CA TYR A 55 -13.85 -12.88 18.69
C TYR A 55 -14.32 -11.46 19.04
N VAL A 56 -15.49 -11.39 19.65
CA VAL A 56 -16.06 -10.17 20.22
C VAL A 56 -16.44 -10.49 21.65
N ALA A 57 -15.98 -9.69 22.60
CA ALA A 57 -16.38 -9.87 23.99
C ALA A 57 -17.90 -9.65 24.13
N SER A 58 -18.52 -10.39 25.04
CA SER A 58 -19.92 -10.18 25.39
C SER A 58 -20.14 -8.76 25.93
N ALA A 59 -21.31 -8.18 25.67
CA ALA A 59 -21.65 -6.85 26.17
C ALA A 59 -21.56 -6.82 27.71
N GLY A 60 -20.71 -5.94 28.26
CA GLY A 60 -20.47 -5.86 29.70
C GLY A 60 -19.10 -5.28 30.03
N SER A 61 -18.68 -5.42 31.30
CA SER A 61 -17.34 -5.03 31.74
C SER A 61 -16.29 -6.00 31.20
N VAL A 62 -15.31 -5.47 30.46
CA VAL A 62 -14.14 -6.23 29.99
C VAL A 62 -13.03 -6.04 31.02
N ALA A 63 -12.38 -7.13 31.44
CA ALA A 63 -11.29 -7.06 32.40
C ALA A 63 -10.13 -6.19 31.86
N ASN A 64 -9.36 -5.58 32.78
CA ASN A 64 -8.16 -4.87 32.36
C ASN A 64 -7.22 -5.80 31.58
N ASP A 65 -6.62 -5.28 30.51
CA ASP A 65 -5.73 -6.01 29.60
C ASP A 65 -6.39 -7.16 28.83
N ALA A 66 -7.69 -7.40 28.99
CA ALA A 66 -8.42 -8.36 28.19
C ALA A 66 -8.84 -7.72 26.86
N PRO A 67 -8.65 -8.39 25.73
CA PRO A 67 -9.09 -7.88 24.45
C PRO A 67 -10.61 -8.03 24.34
N PHE A 68 -11.27 -7.04 23.74
CA PHE A 68 -12.72 -7.06 23.50
C PHE A 68 -13.07 -7.30 22.03
N TYR A 69 -12.08 -7.24 21.14
CA TYR A 69 -12.22 -7.58 19.73
C TYR A 69 -10.90 -8.13 19.19
N VAL A 70 -10.95 -9.30 18.55
CA VAL A 70 -9.81 -9.88 17.83
C VAL A 70 -10.30 -10.50 16.53
N ALA A 71 -9.56 -10.29 15.46
CA ALA A 71 -9.83 -10.92 14.18
C ALA A 71 -8.54 -11.46 13.57
N HIS A 72 -8.54 -12.76 13.26
CA HIS A 72 -7.50 -13.43 12.48
C HIS A 72 -7.98 -13.63 11.06
N TYR A 73 -7.18 -13.22 10.09
CA TYR A 73 -7.47 -13.40 8.67
C TYR A 73 -6.34 -14.16 7.98
N LEU A 74 -6.68 -15.15 7.16
CA LEU A 74 -5.72 -15.83 6.30
C LEU A 74 -5.56 -15.04 5.00
N ALA A 75 -4.42 -14.40 4.80
CA ALA A 75 -4.09 -13.72 3.55
C ALA A 75 -3.44 -14.69 2.55
N CYS A 76 -4.06 -14.87 1.38
CA CYS A 76 -3.45 -15.58 0.26
C CYS A 76 -2.97 -14.56 -0.77
N ILE A 77 -1.65 -14.47 -0.94
CA ILE A 77 -1.02 -13.49 -1.84
C ILE A 77 -0.36 -14.23 -2.98
N LYS A 78 -0.72 -13.89 -4.23
CA LYS A 78 -0.06 -14.43 -5.40
C LYS A 78 1.27 -13.72 -5.58
N LEU A 79 2.36 -14.47 -5.67
CA LEU A 79 3.70 -13.89 -5.82
C LEU A 79 3.83 -12.99 -7.06
N LYS A 80 3.10 -13.30 -8.14
CA LYS A 80 3.05 -12.50 -9.37
C LYS A 80 2.49 -11.08 -9.18
N ASP A 81 1.69 -10.87 -8.13
CA ASP A 81 1.09 -9.57 -7.82
C ASP A 81 2.03 -8.71 -6.95
N ILE A 82 2.99 -9.33 -6.26
CA ILE A 82 4.00 -8.64 -5.43
C ILE A 82 5.19 -8.18 -6.28
N CYS A 83 5.67 -9.05 -7.17
CA CYS A 83 6.85 -8.79 -7.97
C CYS A 83 6.70 -9.34 -9.38
N ASP A 84 6.98 -8.49 -10.37
CA ASP A 84 6.93 -8.80 -11.79
C ASP A 84 7.88 -9.96 -12.17
N TYR A 85 8.93 -10.20 -11.38
CA TYR A 85 9.80 -11.38 -11.50
C TYR A 85 8.99 -12.67 -11.56
N PHE A 86 8.07 -12.91 -10.61
CA PHE A 86 7.34 -14.19 -10.53
C PHE A 86 6.32 -14.37 -11.66
N LYS A 87 5.94 -13.29 -12.34
CA LYS A 87 5.08 -13.35 -13.53
C LYS A 87 5.85 -13.81 -14.77
N LYS A 88 7.14 -13.47 -14.85
CA LYS A 88 7.97 -13.60 -16.06
C LYS A 88 9.07 -14.65 -15.95
N CYS A 89 9.40 -15.07 -14.73
CA CYS A 89 10.41 -16.08 -14.49
C CYS A 89 9.97 -17.41 -15.14
N PRO A 90 10.82 -18.01 -16.00
CA PRO A 90 10.50 -19.29 -16.62
C PRO A 90 10.47 -20.42 -15.57
N MET A 91 9.88 -21.55 -15.94
CA MET A 91 9.98 -22.76 -15.14
C MET A 91 11.44 -23.20 -15.01
N GLN A 92 11.85 -23.60 -13.80
CA GLN A 92 13.22 -23.98 -13.46
C GLN A 92 13.21 -25.30 -12.68
N LYS A 93 14.30 -26.05 -12.80
CA LYS A 93 14.60 -27.18 -11.94
C LYS A 93 15.56 -26.80 -10.84
N ASN A 94 15.51 -27.54 -9.73
CA ASN A 94 16.50 -27.49 -8.67
C ASN A 94 16.72 -26.10 -8.04
N THR A 95 15.79 -25.16 -8.23
CA THR A 95 15.88 -23.84 -7.62
C THR A 95 15.64 -23.94 -6.12
N CYS A 96 16.65 -23.57 -5.34
CA CYS A 96 16.57 -23.47 -3.88
C CYS A 96 16.89 -22.04 -3.45
N GLY A 97 16.21 -21.55 -2.41
CA GLY A 97 16.45 -20.22 -1.87
C GLY A 97 15.41 -19.80 -0.85
N PHE A 98 15.51 -18.54 -0.42
CA PHE A 98 14.59 -17.92 0.53
C PHE A 98 13.85 -16.77 -0.13
N ILE A 99 12.56 -16.62 0.20
CA ILE A 99 11.77 -15.43 -0.15
C ILE A 99 11.55 -14.65 1.14
N TYR A 100 12.10 -13.45 1.21
CA TYR A 100 11.86 -12.53 2.32
C TYR A 100 10.70 -11.59 1.96
N ILE A 101 9.67 -11.59 2.79
CA ILE A 101 8.51 -10.71 2.65
C ILE A 101 8.54 -9.72 3.81
N ASN A 102 8.75 -8.45 3.49
CA ASN A 102 8.59 -7.37 4.45
C ASN A 102 7.12 -6.94 4.47
N TYR A 103 6.59 -6.72 5.67
CA TYR A 103 5.24 -6.23 5.88
C TYR A 103 5.27 -5.03 6.82
N ASN A 104 4.15 -4.29 6.87
CA ASN A 104 3.98 -3.24 7.86
C ASN A 104 3.16 -3.76 9.03
N SER A 105 3.53 -3.37 10.24
CA SER A 105 2.86 -3.71 11.48
C SER A 105 2.90 -2.51 12.42
N SER A 106 1.80 -2.26 13.13
CA SER A 106 1.72 -1.13 14.05
C SER A 106 0.86 -1.41 15.27
N SER A 107 1.15 -0.65 16.34
CA SER A 107 0.36 -0.58 17.55
C SER A 107 -0.12 0.85 17.74
N THR A 108 -1.44 1.05 17.76
CA THR A 108 -2.05 2.35 18.02
C THR A 108 -2.60 2.38 19.43
N THR A 109 -2.14 3.35 20.23
CA THR A 109 -2.65 3.60 21.58
C THR A 109 -3.56 4.82 21.56
N ILE A 110 -4.74 4.66 22.14
CA ILE A 110 -5.73 5.72 22.32
C ILE A 110 -5.97 5.89 23.81
N THR A 111 -5.74 7.11 24.29
CA THR A 111 -6.03 7.49 25.68
C THR A 111 -7.25 8.38 25.69
N THR A 112 -8.25 8.05 26.49
CA THR A 112 -9.42 8.92 26.69
C THR A 112 -9.15 9.97 27.76
N ASN A 113 -9.48 11.22 27.45
CA ASN A 113 -9.25 12.35 28.35
C ASN A 113 -10.43 12.60 29.31
N SER A 114 -11.58 11.98 29.04
CA SER A 114 -12.80 12.08 29.84
C SER A 114 -13.62 10.80 29.75
N THR A 115 -14.51 10.60 30.73
CA THR A 115 -15.52 9.53 30.67
C THR A 115 -16.49 9.84 29.54
N GLY A 116 -16.79 8.86 28.71
CA GLY A 116 -17.72 9.03 27.60
C GLY A 116 -17.40 8.18 26.40
N VAL A 117 -18.12 8.46 25.31
CA VAL A 117 -17.90 7.81 24.02
C VAL A 117 -16.54 8.21 23.44
N VAL A 118 -15.79 7.23 22.96
CA VAL A 118 -14.54 7.44 22.20
C VAL A 118 -14.87 8.21 20.92
N ALA A 119 -14.46 9.48 20.85
CA ALA A 119 -14.77 10.39 19.75
C ALA A 119 -13.62 11.37 19.47
N PRO A 120 -13.58 11.99 18.27
CA PRO A 120 -12.66 13.08 18.00
C PRO A 120 -12.80 14.20 19.05
N GLY A 121 -11.67 14.66 19.61
CA GLY A 121 -11.62 15.71 20.62
C GLY A 121 -11.65 15.22 22.08
N THR A 122 -12.04 13.97 22.35
CA THR A 122 -11.99 13.37 23.70
C THR A 122 -10.82 12.40 23.89
N ILE A 123 -9.97 12.26 22.87
CA ILE A 123 -8.88 11.28 22.82
C ILE A 123 -7.53 11.90 22.49
N ALA A 124 -6.47 11.28 22.99
CA ALA A 124 -5.10 11.43 22.51
C ALA A 124 -4.67 10.12 21.83
N VAL A 125 -3.96 10.22 20.70
CA VAL A 125 -3.58 9.04 19.91
C VAL A 125 -2.10 9.05 19.61
N SER A 126 -1.47 7.90 19.81
CA SER A 126 -0.10 7.62 19.44
C SER A 126 -0.06 6.35 18.59
N ASN A 127 0.73 6.36 17.51
CA ASN A 127 0.97 5.16 16.71
C ASN A 127 2.45 4.82 16.73
N ASP A 128 2.73 3.56 17.05
CA ASP A 128 4.07 3.00 17.03
C ASP A 128 4.19 1.97 15.90
N MET A 129 5.22 2.11 15.08
CA MET A 129 5.49 1.21 13.96
C MET A 129 6.39 0.07 14.44
N GLN A 130 5.82 -1.12 14.57
CA GLN A 130 6.55 -2.32 15.00
C GLN A 130 7.42 -2.87 13.86
N PHE A 131 6.89 -2.87 12.64
CA PHE A 131 7.61 -3.24 11.42
C PHE A 131 7.20 -2.35 10.26
N GLY A 132 8.14 -2.11 9.34
CA GLY A 132 7.90 -1.26 8.17
C GLY A 132 7.74 0.21 8.53
N ASN A 133 7.08 0.97 7.66
CA ASN A 133 7.01 2.44 7.80
C ASN A 133 5.64 3.02 7.40
N THR A 134 4.62 2.17 7.23
CA THR A 134 3.26 2.58 6.86
C THR A 134 2.25 1.93 7.78
N CYS A 135 1.39 2.70 8.44
CA CYS A 135 0.36 2.19 9.31
C CYS A 135 -0.66 1.35 8.49
N PRO A 136 -0.86 0.06 8.82
CA PRO A 136 -1.84 -0.78 8.13
C PRO A 136 -3.28 -0.56 8.62
N ILE A 137 -3.49 0.29 9.63
CA ILE A 137 -4.81 0.53 10.26
C ILE A 137 -5.32 1.90 9.78
N LEU A 138 -6.58 1.94 9.36
CA LEU A 138 -7.31 3.19 9.14
C LEU A 138 -8.50 3.25 10.09
N TRP A 139 -8.53 4.29 10.93
CA TRP A 139 -9.62 4.56 11.86
C TRP A 139 -10.68 5.42 11.20
N ASN A 140 -11.93 5.00 11.34
CA ASN A 140 -13.09 5.77 10.91
C ASN A 140 -13.96 6.12 12.12
N PHE A 141 -13.85 7.36 12.59
CA PHE A 141 -14.69 7.89 13.67
C PHE A 141 -16.15 8.15 13.26
N TYR A 142 -16.47 8.05 11.96
CA TYR A 142 -17.81 8.28 11.43
C TYR A 142 -18.70 7.03 11.43
N SER A 143 -18.17 5.85 11.73
CA SER A 143 -18.98 4.61 11.74
C SER A 143 -19.97 4.51 12.94
N ALA A 144 -19.93 5.49 13.85
CA ALA A 144 -20.70 5.50 15.09
C ALA A 144 -21.83 6.55 15.07
N VAL A 145 -22.51 6.77 13.94
CA VAL A 145 -23.62 7.72 13.85
C VAL A 145 -24.87 6.99 13.42
N SER A 146 -25.85 6.85 14.32
CA SER A 146 -27.19 6.46 13.88
C SER A 146 -27.71 7.57 12.96
N THR A 147 -28.18 7.21 11.77
CA THR A 147 -28.61 8.13 10.70
C THR A 147 -29.73 9.08 11.11
N ALA A 148 -30.30 8.95 12.31
CA ALA A 148 -31.42 9.73 12.81
C ALA A 148 -31.03 10.92 13.73
N THR A 149 -29.87 10.93 14.39
CA THR A 149 -29.62 11.90 15.49
C THR A 149 -28.23 12.54 15.54
N LEU A 150 -27.29 12.20 14.66
CA LEU A 150 -25.90 12.70 14.71
C LEU A 150 -25.18 12.46 16.07
N SER A 151 -25.72 11.60 16.94
CA SER A 151 -25.16 11.30 18.25
C SER A 151 -24.15 10.14 18.14
N PRO A 152 -22.94 10.26 18.72
CA PRO A 152 -21.96 9.18 18.74
C PRO A 152 -22.50 7.94 19.47
N THR A 153 -22.67 6.81 18.78
CA THR A 153 -23.06 5.51 19.33
C THR A 153 -21.84 4.60 19.59
N GLY A 154 -20.68 5.21 19.82
CA GLY A 154 -19.40 4.50 19.95
C GLY A 154 -19.20 3.82 21.31
N LEU A 155 -18.03 3.22 21.48
CA LEU A 155 -17.61 2.58 22.73
C LEU A 155 -17.56 3.62 23.86
N ASN A 156 -18.38 3.45 24.89
CA ASN A 156 -18.35 4.29 26.10
C ASN A 156 -17.34 3.73 27.10
N VAL A 157 -16.39 4.55 27.54
CA VAL A 157 -15.31 4.14 28.44
C VAL A 157 -15.12 5.12 29.60
N PRO A 158 -14.58 4.67 30.74
CA PRO A 158 -14.12 5.57 31.81
C PRO A 158 -13.06 6.58 31.34
N ALA A 159 -12.91 7.69 32.06
CA ALA A 159 -11.79 8.60 31.87
C ALA A 159 -10.45 7.87 32.04
N SER A 160 -9.43 8.33 31.30
CA SER A 160 -8.08 7.75 31.33
C SER A 160 -7.99 6.28 30.91
N THR A 161 -9.01 5.78 30.19
CA THR A 161 -8.95 4.45 29.59
C THR A 161 -7.92 4.46 28.47
N ILE A 162 -7.06 3.44 28.47
CA ILE A 162 -6.08 3.21 27.41
C ILE A 162 -6.58 2.05 26.56
N LEU A 163 -6.81 2.32 25.29
CA LEU A 163 -7.18 1.31 24.29
C LEU A 163 -6.00 1.09 23.36
N THR A 164 -5.67 -0.16 23.08
CA THR A 164 -4.60 -0.52 22.16
C THR A 164 -5.16 -1.34 21.02
N VAL A 165 -4.82 -0.95 19.78
CA VAL A 165 -5.15 -1.71 18.58
C VAL A 165 -3.88 -2.05 17.84
N THR A 166 -3.63 -3.34 17.69
CA THR A 166 -2.48 -3.88 16.98
C THR A 166 -2.93 -4.48 15.64
N ALA A 167 -2.10 -4.32 14.62
CA ALA A 167 -2.26 -4.99 13.35
C ALA A 167 -0.93 -5.58 12.94
N ASP A 168 -0.88 -6.92 12.93
CA ASP A 168 0.35 -7.67 12.79
C ASP A 168 0.13 -8.99 12.04
N VAL A 169 1.23 -9.57 11.53
CA VAL A 169 1.24 -10.92 10.93
C VAL A 169 1.81 -11.89 11.96
N ASN A 170 0.92 -12.54 12.72
CA ASN A 170 1.31 -13.45 13.80
C ASN A 170 0.54 -14.77 13.73
N GLY A 171 1.25 -15.88 13.95
CA GLY A 171 0.70 -17.24 14.06
C GLY A 171 0.34 -17.67 15.49
N THR A 172 0.51 -16.78 16.46
CA THR A 172 0.25 -17.05 17.89
C THR A 172 -1.18 -16.71 18.27
N ALA A 173 -1.80 -17.56 19.10
CA ALA A 173 -3.13 -17.30 19.66
C ALA A 173 -3.12 -16.06 20.57
N THR A 174 -4.20 -15.27 20.52
CA THR A 174 -4.39 -14.17 21.47
C THR A 174 -4.86 -14.72 22.82
N SER A 175 -4.15 -14.38 23.89
CA SER A 175 -4.49 -14.78 25.25
C SER A 175 -5.89 -14.31 25.66
N GLY A 176 -6.65 -15.16 26.36
CA GLY A 176 -7.93 -14.79 26.97
C GLY A 176 -9.18 -14.98 26.10
N ASN A 177 -9.05 -15.34 24.82
CA ASN A 177 -10.17 -15.26 23.87
C ASN A 177 -10.69 -16.60 23.36
N GLY A 178 -9.95 -17.69 23.60
CA GLY A 178 -10.31 -19.01 23.09
C GLY A 178 -10.30 -19.14 21.57
N ILE A 179 -9.77 -18.17 20.82
CA ILE A 179 -9.55 -18.25 19.36
C ILE A 179 -8.05 -18.24 19.03
N ALA A 180 -7.68 -18.92 17.95
CA ALA A 180 -6.31 -18.97 17.43
C ALA A 180 -6.29 -18.73 15.91
N PRO A 181 -5.17 -18.26 15.32
CA PRO A 181 -4.97 -18.26 13.88
C PRO A 181 -5.18 -19.66 13.29
N SER A 182 -5.82 -19.76 12.12
CA SER A 182 -6.03 -21.04 11.43
C SER A 182 -4.72 -21.71 10.97
N GLN A 183 -3.62 -20.95 10.92
CA GLN A 183 -2.27 -21.43 10.63
C GLN A 183 -1.25 -20.69 11.50
N ALA A 184 -0.36 -21.44 12.14
CA ALA A 184 0.71 -20.88 12.97
C ALA A 184 1.95 -20.44 12.15
N SER A 185 2.01 -20.81 10.86
CA SER A 185 3.13 -20.50 9.98
C SER A 185 2.63 -20.15 8.57
N SER A 186 3.43 -19.38 7.83
CA SER A 186 3.16 -19.11 6.41
C SER A 186 3.54 -20.33 5.58
N ARG A 187 2.75 -20.58 4.52
CA ARG A 187 3.00 -21.67 3.57
C ARG A 187 3.18 -21.12 2.16
N LEU A 188 4.29 -21.49 1.54
CA LEU A 188 4.52 -21.27 0.12
C LEU A 188 3.90 -22.42 -0.69
N LEU A 189 2.95 -22.11 -1.57
CA LEU A 189 2.33 -23.06 -2.48
C LEU A 189 2.90 -22.85 -3.89
N VAL A 190 3.76 -23.77 -4.32
CA VAL A 190 4.35 -23.78 -5.66
C VAL A 190 4.01 -25.11 -6.33
N PRO A 191 3.15 -25.11 -7.36
CA PRO A 191 2.91 -26.29 -8.16
C PRO A 191 4.19 -26.76 -8.85
N THR A 192 4.53 -28.05 -8.71
CA THR A 192 5.65 -28.69 -9.40
C THR A 192 5.11 -29.59 -10.51
N PHE A 193 5.86 -29.68 -11.61
CA PHE A 193 5.52 -30.54 -12.75
C PHE A 193 6.59 -31.63 -12.89
N SER A 194 6.18 -32.85 -13.18
CA SER A 194 7.07 -33.98 -13.52
C SER A 194 6.96 -34.28 -15.02
N PRO A 195 7.77 -33.63 -15.88
CA PRO A 195 7.71 -33.82 -17.33
C PRO A 195 8.24 -35.20 -17.75
N ASN A 196 7.79 -35.68 -18.92
CA ASN A 196 8.42 -36.83 -19.57
C ASN A 196 9.81 -36.42 -20.12
N PRO A 197 10.74 -37.36 -20.41
CA PRO A 197 12.11 -37.03 -20.80
C PRO A 197 12.24 -36.13 -22.05
N SER A 198 11.28 -36.19 -22.98
CA SER A 198 11.27 -35.36 -24.18
C SER A 198 10.93 -33.90 -23.88
N ALA A 199 9.87 -33.66 -23.10
CA ALA A 199 9.51 -32.33 -22.62
C ALA A 199 10.58 -31.77 -21.67
N ASP A 200 11.20 -32.65 -20.90
CA ASP A 200 12.28 -32.31 -19.99
C ASP A 200 13.51 -31.74 -20.72
N ASN A 201 13.95 -32.43 -21.79
CA ASN A 201 15.04 -31.96 -22.64
C ASN A 201 14.71 -30.63 -23.35
N ALA A 202 13.46 -30.47 -23.80
CA ALA A 202 13.02 -29.22 -24.44
C ALA A 202 13.03 -28.01 -23.48
N LEU A 203 12.90 -28.25 -22.17
CA LEU A 203 12.87 -27.20 -21.14
C LEU A 203 14.27 -26.82 -20.65
N ILE A 204 15.30 -27.63 -20.90
CA ILE A 204 16.70 -27.38 -20.50
C ILE A 204 17.32 -26.37 -21.46
N GLN A 205 17.29 -25.09 -21.07
CA GLN A 205 17.78 -23.99 -21.88
C GLN A 205 18.23 -22.84 -20.98
N LYS A 206 19.20 -22.07 -21.47
CA LYS A 206 19.46 -20.75 -20.90
C LYS A 206 18.44 -19.76 -21.44
N LYS A 207 17.66 -19.16 -20.55
CA LYS A 207 16.62 -18.19 -20.90
C LYS A 207 16.93 -16.86 -20.23
N THR A 208 16.69 -15.78 -20.96
CA THR A 208 16.74 -14.43 -20.41
C THR A 208 15.33 -13.87 -20.33
N PHE A 209 15.05 -13.09 -19.29
CA PHE A 209 13.80 -12.37 -19.16
C PHE A 209 14.00 -11.03 -18.46
N ARG A 210 13.06 -10.11 -18.69
CA ARG A 210 13.13 -8.73 -18.22
C ARG A 210 12.00 -8.45 -17.23
N TYR A 211 12.32 -8.00 -16.02
CA TYR A 211 11.34 -7.64 -15.00
C TYR A 211 11.60 -6.24 -14.44
N PHE A 212 10.57 -5.64 -13.84
CA PHE A 212 10.74 -4.35 -13.15
C PHE A 212 11.21 -4.52 -11.71
N GLU A 213 12.21 -3.72 -11.37
CA GLU A 213 12.64 -3.48 -10.00
C GLU A 213 12.28 -2.06 -9.59
N ARG A 214 11.84 -1.89 -8.34
CA ARG A 214 11.43 -0.61 -7.79
C ARG A 214 12.48 -0.08 -6.81
N VAL A 215 13.01 1.10 -7.08
CA VAL A 215 13.86 1.88 -6.16
C VAL A 215 13.02 2.98 -5.53
N THR A 216 13.11 3.15 -4.21
CA THR A 216 12.26 4.10 -3.47
C THR A 216 13.10 4.98 -2.56
N ASN A 217 12.86 6.28 -2.55
CA ASN A 217 13.48 7.21 -1.61
C ASN A 217 12.63 8.50 -1.53
N LYS A 218 13.07 9.51 -0.78
CA LYS A 218 12.34 10.76 -0.56
C LYS A 218 13.27 11.96 -0.50
N PHE A 219 12.72 13.14 -0.72
CA PHE A 219 13.39 14.42 -0.45
C PHE A 219 12.35 15.45 0.01
N THR A 220 12.80 16.55 0.60
CA THR A 220 11.92 17.55 1.20
C THR A 220 12.07 18.90 0.54
N VAL A 221 10.97 19.62 0.37
CA VAL A 221 10.92 20.95 -0.23
C VAL A 221 10.08 21.86 0.65
N GLN A 222 10.65 23.00 1.05
CA GLN A 222 9.95 24.00 1.87
C GLN A 222 8.80 24.67 1.12
N ALA A 223 7.87 25.27 1.86
CA ALA A 223 6.73 26.01 1.29
C ALA A 223 7.21 27.09 0.30
N GLY A 224 6.59 27.16 -0.88
CA GLY A 224 6.92 28.15 -1.92
C GLY A 224 8.32 28.03 -2.56
N GLN A 225 9.19 27.13 -2.08
CA GLN A 225 10.59 27.06 -2.53
C GLN A 225 10.74 26.29 -3.85
N SER A 226 11.66 26.78 -4.67
CA SER A 226 12.17 26.04 -5.83
C SER A 226 13.17 24.98 -5.39
N PHE A 227 13.23 23.88 -6.11
CA PHE A 227 14.14 22.78 -5.84
C PHE A 227 14.79 22.29 -7.13
N THR A 228 16.00 21.75 -6.97
CA THR A 228 16.67 20.90 -7.95
C THR A 228 17.29 19.76 -7.16
N TRP A 229 16.90 18.53 -7.48
CA TRP A 229 17.25 17.35 -6.71
C TRP A 229 17.76 16.25 -7.62
N THR A 230 18.93 15.70 -7.29
CA THR A 230 19.45 14.52 -7.97
C THR A 230 18.81 13.28 -7.36
N ILE A 231 17.92 12.66 -8.14
CA ILE A 231 17.19 11.45 -7.75
C ILE A 231 18.16 10.26 -7.75
N THR A 232 19.02 10.19 -8.76
CA THR A 232 20.13 9.23 -8.81
C THR A 232 21.22 9.77 -9.71
N ASN A 233 22.48 9.52 -9.34
CA ASN A 233 23.65 9.83 -10.16
C ASN A 233 23.85 8.83 -11.31
N GLY A 234 23.22 7.66 -11.23
CA GLY A 234 23.39 6.60 -12.21
C GLY A 234 22.45 5.43 -11.95
N ILE A 235 21.52 5.22 -12.87
CA ILE A 235 20.68 4.03 -12.91
C ILE A 235 20.63 3.51 -14.35
N ALA A 236 20.85 2.20 -14.50
CA ALA A 236 20.71 1.53 -15.78
C ALA A 236 19.23 1.25 -16.08
N ASN A 237 18.85 1.42 -17.34
CA ASN A 237 17.52 1.10 -17.86
C ASN A 237 16.33 1.61 -17.00
N PRO A 238 16.31 2.89 -16.59
CA PRO A 238 15.13 3.44 -15.94
C PRO A 238 13.97 3.49 -16.94
N LYS A 239 12.76 3.20 -16.46
CA LYS A 239 11.57 3.07 -17.31
C LYS A 239 10.47 4.03 -16.89
N LYS A 240 10.19 4.14 -15.60
CA LYS A 240 9.18 5.07 -15.11
C LYS A 240 9.67 5.73 -13.84
N TRP A 241 9.26 6.97 -13.65
CA TRP A 241 9.45 7.67 -12.41
C TRP A 241 8.11 8.19 -11.91
N ILE A 242 7.82 7.92 -10.64
CA ILE A 242 6.57 8.30 -9.99
C ILE A 242 6.94 9.06 -8.71
N MET A 243 6.31 10.20 -8.47
CA MET A 243 6.48 10.98 -7.26
C MET A 243 5.13 11.28 -6.61
N GLN A 244 5.13 11.33 -5.29
CA GLN A 244 3.97 11.55 -4.44
C GLN A 244 4.32 12.69 -3.46
N PRO A 245 3.80 13.91 -3.70
CA PRO A 245 3.99 15.03 -2.78
C PRO A 245 3.08 14.88 -1.56
N ILE A 246 3.67 14.88 -0.37
CA ILE A 246 2.98 14.67 0.91
C ILE A 246 3.31 15.82 1.86
N ILE A 247 2.27 16.40 2.47
CA ILE A 247 2.39 17.40 3.54
C ILE A 247 2.89 16.70 4.80
N THR A 248 4.02 17.16 5.33
CA THR A 248 4.69 16.52 6.47
C THR A 248 5.02 17.50 7.61
N ASN A 249 4.32 18.63 7.65
CA ASN A 249 4.43 19.65 8.67
C ASN A 249 3.05 20.01 9.23
N MET A 250 3.01 20.43 10.50
CA MET A 250 1.75 20.66 11.22
C MET A 250 1.07 21.99 10.85
N ALA A 251 1.82 22.98 10.36
CA ALA A 251 1.32 24.33 10.18
C ALA A 251 1.73 24.93 8.84
N ALA A 252 0.80 25.65 8.21
CA ALA A 252 1.06 26.44 7.02
C ALA A 252 2.13 27.52 7.30
N GLY A 253 3.02 27.78 6.35
CA GLY A 253 4.07 28.80 6.44
C GLY A 253 5.20 28.47 7.43
N SER A 254 5.15 27.33 8.10
CA SER A 254 6.18 26.95 9.07
C SER A 254 7.53 26.72 8.38
N SER A 255 8.57 27.34 8.92
CA SER A 255 9.98 27.08 8.59
C SER A 255 10.55 25.84 9.30
N SER A 256 9.73 25.16 10.13
CA SER A 256 10.12 23.92 10.81
C SER A 256 10.56 22.85 9.81
N LEU A 257 11.47 21.97 10.26
CA LEU A 257 11.96 20.84 9.46
C LEU A 257 10.77 20.06 8.87
N PRO A 258 10.67 19.85 7.55
CA PRO A 258 9.73 18.89 6.97
C PRO A 258 9.94 17.51 7.60
N ASP A 259 8.87 16.70 7.66
CA ASP A 259 8.84 15.36 8.30
C ASP A 259 8.64 15.34 9.83
N VAL A 260 8.15 16.45 10.45
CA VAL A 260 7.69 16.43 11.86
C VAL A 260 6.45 15.55 12.03
N ILE A 261 5.54 15.57 11.05
CA ILE A 261 4.43 14.63 10.97
C ILE A 261 4.63 13.71 9.79
N ASN A 262 4.40 12.42 9.99
CA ASN A 262 4.50 11.43 8.93
C ASN A 262 3.13 10.78 8.68
N PRO A 263 2.39 11.23 7.65
CA PRO A 263 1.10 10.65 7.30
C PRO A 263 1.14 9.15 7.00
N PHE A 264 2.28 8.61 6.54
CA PHE A 264 2.40 7.16 6.34
C PHE A 264 2.22 6.39 7.65
N ARG A 265 2.63 6.95 8.79
CA ARG A 265 2.51 6.33 10.11
C ARG A 265 1.20 6.68 10.80
N SER A 266 0.35 7.48 10.18
CA SER A 266 -0.89 7.94 10.81
C SER A 266 -2.00 6.90 10.62
N PRO A 267 -2.70 6.49 11.68
CA PRO A 267 -3.91 5.66 11.57
C PRO A 267 -5.12 6.45 11.07
N PHE A 268 -4.98 7.76 10.80
CA PHE A 268 -6.03 8.64 10.30
C PHE A 268 -5.77 9.14 8.89
N SER A 269 -4.64 8.74 8.29
CA SER A 269 -4.31 9.11 6.92
C SER A 269 -4.56 7.95 5.97
N ILE A 270 -4.95 8.31 4.77
CA ILE A 270 -5.09 7.40 3.62
C ILE A 270 -3.84 7.41 2.72
N VAL A 271 -2.80 8.18 3.09
CA VAL A 271 -1.47 8.11 2.47
C VAL A 271 -0.82 6.77 2.87
N PRO A 272 -0.20 6.00 1.94
CA PRO A 272 0.17 6.33 0.56
C PRO A 272 -0.83 5.95 -0.52
N ALA A 273 -2.01 5.42 -0.18
CA ALA A 273 -3.02 5.14 -1.21
C ALA A 273 -3.47 6.43 -1.92
N THR A 274 -3.34 7.58 -1.26
CA THR A 274 -3.52 8.92 -1.84
C THR A 274 -2.29 9.80 -1.65
N THR A 275 -2.32 11.00 -2.23
CA THR A 275 -1.41 12.09 -1.87
C THR A 275 -2.02 12.99 -0.80
N SER A 276 -1.30 14.03 -0.37
CA SER A 276 -1.93 15.07 0.44
C SER A 276 -2.87 15.94 -0.39
N PRO A 277 -3.94 16.49 0.22
CA PRO A 277 -4.90 17.31 -0.49
C PRO A 277 -4.25 18.52 -1.15
N PHE A 278 -4.52 18.73 -2.43
CA PHE A 278 -4.04 19.86 -3.23
C PHE A 278 -2.51 20.08 -3.21
N ALA A 279 -1.74 19.03 -2.93
CA ALA A 279 -0.27 19.10 -2.90
C ALA A 279 0.28 19.27 -4.33
N ALA A 280 0.39 20.52 -4.78
CA ALA A 280 0.72 20.87 -6.15
C ALA A 280 2.19 21.29 -6.30
N LEU A 281 2.79 20.87 -7.42
CA LEU A 281 4.10 21.30 -7.88
C LEU A 281 3.92 22.11 -9.17
N ARG A 282 4.74 23.16 -9.35
CA ARG A 282 4.75 23.99 -10.56
C ARG A 282 6.13 24.02 -11.20
N ASN A 283 6.19 24.37 -12.48
CA ASN A 283 7.42 24.46 -13.27
C ASN A 283 8.29 23.19 -13.17
N LEU A 284 7.65 22.02 -13.18
CA LEU A 284 8.31 20.74 -13.03
C LEU A 284 9.14 20.43 -14.29
N GLN A 285 10.37 19.98 -14.10
CA GLN A 285 11.23 19.49 -15.16
C GLN A 285 11.94 18.23 -14.72
N VAL A 286 12.01 17.25 -15.62
CA VAL A 286 12.78 16.02 -15.42
C VAL A 286 13.86 15.95 -16.50
N THR A 287 15.08 15.67 -16.06
CA THR A 287 16.24 15.52 -16.94
C THR A 287 16.85 14.15 -16.70
N VAL A 288 17.02 13.38 -17.77
CA VAL A 288 17.60 12.03 -17.75
C VAL A 288 18.85 12.03 -18.61
N GLY A 289 20.00 11.73 -18.00
CA GLY A 289 21.30 11.76 -18.70
C GLY A 289 21.57 13.11 -19.38
N ASN A 290 21.28 14.22 -18.68
CA ASN A 290 21.37 15.61 -19.17
C ASN A 290 20.41 15.98 -20.32
N ALA A 291 19.51 15.08 -20.73
CA ALA A 291 18.47 15.39 -21.70
C ALA A 291 17.13 15.70 -21.00
N PRO A 292 16.49 16.84 -21.29
CA PRO A 292 15.19 17.17 -20.73
C PRO A 292 14.08 16.26 -21.30
N ILE A 293 13.17 15.78 -20.45
CA ILE A 293 12.02 14.95 -20.86
C ILE A 293 10.93 15.79 -21.56
N TRP A 294 10.73 17.01 -21.09
CA TRP A 294 9.87 18.01 -21.72
C TRP A 294 10.72 19.16 -22.22
N ASN A 295 10.38 19.72 -23.39
CA ASN A 295 11.14 20.82 -23.99
C ASN A 295 11.15 22.08 -23.10
N ASN A 296 10.05 22.31 -22.38
CA ASN A 296 9.92 23.37 -21.39
C ASN A 296 9.38 22.80 -20.07
N PRO A 297 9.71 23.41 -18.92
CA PRO A 297 9.12 23.05 -17.64
C PRO A 297 7.58 23.09 -17.69
N VAL A 298 6.95 22.09 -17.08
CA VAL A 298 5.50 21.88 -17.16
C VAL A 298 4.82 22.10 -15.81
N ASN A 299 3.57 22.58 -15.86
CA ASN A 299 2.68 22.50 -14.72
C ASN A 299 1.91 21.17 -14.84
N PHE A 300 2.34 20.16 -14.08
CA PHE A 300 1.79 18.82 -14.19
C PHE A 300 0.33 18.80 -13.72
N GLY A 301 -0.60 18.74 -14.69
CA GLY A 301 -2.04 18.69 -14.48
C GLY A 301 -2.64 17.34 -14.93
N TYR A 302 -3.97 17.24 -14.87
CA TYR A 302 -4.66 16.00 -15.23
C TYR A 302 -4.48 15.60 -16.69
N ASP A 303 -4.46 16.56 -17.62
CA ASP A 303 -4.23 16.28 -19.05
C ASP A 303 -2.85 15.62 -19.27
N LEU A 304 -1.80 16.19 -18.68
CA LEU A 304 -0.46 15.61 -18.77
C LEU A 304 -0.37 14.26 -18.04
N PHE A 305 -1.07 14.10 -16.93
CA PHE A 305 -1.21 12.80 -16.25
C PHE A 305 -1.80 11.75 -17.20
N VAL A 306 -2.91 12.05 -17.86
CA VAL A 306 -3.53 11.14 -18.84
C VAL A 306 -2.57 10.83 -19.98
N GLN A 307 -1.86 11.81 -20.53
CA GLN A 307 -0.90 11.60 -21.61
C GLN A 307 0.32 10.75 -21.22
N GLU A 308 0.80 10.86 -19.98
CA GLU A 308 1.90 10.04 -19.48
C GLU A 308 1.42 8.63 -19.05
N MET A 309 0.17 8.52 -18.58
CA MET A 309 -0.40 7.26 -18.09
C MET A 309 -1.06 6.40 -19.19
N SER A 310 -1.67 6.99 -20.22
CA SER A 310 -2.25 6.26 -21.37
C SER A 310 -1.19 5.45 -22.11
N LYS A 311 0.04 5.97 -22.18
CA LYS A 311 1.23 5.28 -22.70
C LYS A 311 1.65 4.04 -21.90
N SER A 312 0.99 3.77 -20.78
CA SER A 312 1.29 2.65 -19.90
C SER A 312 0.26 1.53 -19.87
N GLY A 313 -0.84 1.65 -20.61
CA GLY A 313 -1.84 0.59 -20.78
C GLY A 313 -1.30 -0.62 -21.55
N VAL A 314 -2.02 -1.75 -21.45
CA VAL A 314 -1.87 -2.85 -22.40
C VAL A 314 -2.21 -2.27 -23.78
N ASP A 315 -1.28 -2.37 -24.73
CA ASP A 315 -1.41 -1.82 -26.08
C ASP A 315 -1.56 -0.29 -26.20
N GLY A 316 -1.08 0.47 -25.21
CA GLY A 316 -1.00 1.95 -25.34
C GLY A 316 -2.35 2.63 -25.55
N ASP A 317 -3.40 2.08 -24.93
CA ASP A 317 -4.78 2.61 -24.98
C ASP A 317 -5.48 2.42 -26.34
N LEU A 318 -5.10 1.37 -27.09
CA LEU A 318 -5.72 1.00 -28.38
C LEU A 318 -7.00 0.15 -28.26
N ASP A 319 -7.44 -0.20 -27.04
CA ASP A 319 -8.63 -1.02 -26.80
C ASP A 319 -9.69 -0.27 -25.95
N ASP A 320 -10.70 0.28 -26.63
CA ASP A 320 -11.83 1.02 -26.04
C ASP A 320 -12.66 0.20 -25.04
N VAL A 321 -12.56 -1.13 -25.04
CA VAL A 321 -13.40 -2.01 -24.22
C VAL A 321 -12.91 -2.09 -22.76
N THR A 322 -11.69 -1.61 -22.47
CA THR A 322 -11.08 -1.68 -21.12
C THR A 322 -10.96 -0.33 -20.40
N ASN A 323 -11.49 0.75 -20.99
CA ASN A 323 -11.43 2.11 -20.46
C ASN A 323 -12.43 2.38 -19.33
N ALA A 324 -12.22 1.73 -18.18
CA ALA A 324 -12.70 2.22 -16.91
C ALA A 324 -11.60 3.09 -16.29
N ASP A 325 -11.54 4.37 -16.69
CA ASP A 325 -10.61 5.33 -16.11
C ASP A 325 -11.08 5.61 -14.66
N LEU A 326 -10.51 4.88 -13.70
CA LEU A 326 -10.99 4.85 -12.30
C LEU A 326 -10.80 6.18 -11.56
N LEU A 327 -10.02 7.11 -12.12
CA LEU A 327 -9.61 8.34 -11.46
C LEU A 327 -9.99 9.57 -12.28
N CYS A 328 -11.15 10.16 -12.01
CA CYS A 328 -11.56 11.38 -12.71
C CYS A 328 -10.71 12.60 -12.33
N GLN A 329 -10.68 13.61 -13.21
CA GLN A 329 -9.94 14.87 -13.02
C GLN A 329 -10.14 15.48 -11.63
N ARG A 330 -11.38 15.54 -11.15
CA ARG A 330 -11.70 16.10 -9.82
C ARG A 330 -10.99 15.34 -8.70
N LEU A 331 -10.98 14.01 -8.75
CA LEU A 331 -10.31 13.19 -7.74
C LEU A 331 -8.80 13.34 -7.83
N TRP A 332 -8.24 13.33 -9.04
CA TRP A 332 -6.82 13.52 -9.26
C TRP A 332 -6.36 14.88 -8.72
N GLU A 333 -7.02 15.97 -9.11
CA GLU A 333 -6.63 17.33 -8.72
C GLU A 333 -6.80 17.60 -7.22
N SER A 334 -7.75 16.93 -6.55
CA SER A 334 -7.99 17.16 -5.13
C SER A 334 -7.12 16.32 -4.22
N LEU A 335 -6.93 15.02 -4.51
CA LEU A 335 -6.41 14.06 -3.52
C LEU A 335 -5.40 13.06 -4.07
N TYR A 336 -5.31 12.90 -5.39
CA TYR A 336 -4.40 11.93 -6.03
C TYR A 336 -3.41 12.61 -6.99
N ARG A 337 -2.86 13.78 -6.60
CA ARG A 337 -1.89 14.55 -7.41
C ARG A 337 -0.49 13.93 -7.43
N PHE A 338 -0.41 12.63 -7.68
CA PHE A 338 0.87 11.99 -7.96
C PHE A 338 1.31 12.33 -9.38
N VAL A 339 2.61 12.47 -9.58
CA VAL A 339 3.18 12.73 -10.90
C VAL A 339 3.85 11.46 -11.38
N ALA A 340 3.47 10.99 -12.56
CA ALA A 340 4.04 9.83 -13.22
C ALA A 340 4.61 10.26 -14.56
N VAL A 341 5.86 9.89 -14.83
CA VAL A 341 6.59 10.29 -16.04
C VAL A 341 7.19 9.05 -16.70
N ASP A 342 6.94 8.87 -18.00
CA ASP A 342 7.65 7.88 -18.79
C ASP A 342 9.03 8.41 -19.17
N ILE A 343 10.07 7.75 -18.64
CA ILE A 343 11.48 8.11 -18.84
C ILE A 343 12.20 7.15 -19.80
N ARG A 344 11.45 6.39 -20.60
CA ARG A 344 11.95 5.52 -21.68
C ARG A 344 12.32 6.24 -22.96
N ARG A 345 12.17 7.57 -23.04
CA ARG A 345 12.37 8.38 -24.26
C ARG A 345 13.85 8.47 -24.63
N ARG A 346 14.44 7.32 -24.96
CA ARG A 346 15.86 7.10 -25.21
C ARG A 346 16.06 6.20 -26.42
N LEU A 347 17.23 6.28 -27.03
CA LEU A 347 17.55 5.44 -28.17
C LEU A 347 17.88 4.02 -27.70
N PRO A 348 17.54 2.97 -28.47
CA PRO A 348 17.89 1.58 -28.12
C PRO A 348 19.39 1.35 -27.94
N SER A 349 20.24 2.12 -28.62
CA SER A 349 21.71 2.08 -28.46
C SER A 349 22.19 2.48 -27.06
N GLU A 350 21.33 3.10 -26.26
CA GLU A 350 21.64 3.54 -24.89
C GLU A 350 21.19 2.53 -23.83
N ASP A 351 20.70 1.35 -24.23
CA ASP A 351 20.37 0.24 -23.32
C ASP A 351 21.58 -0.24 -22.53
N GLY A 352 21.39 -0.42 -21.22
CA GLY A 352 22.46 -0.80 -20.28
C GLY A 352 23.29 0.37 -19.75
N ALA A 353 23.28 1.53 -20.42
CA ALA A 353 24.00 2.71 -19.95
C ALA A 353 23.38 3.28 -18.68
N SER A 354 24.23 3.57 -17.69
CA SER A 354 23.82 4.24 -16.46
C SER A 354 23.59 5.73 -16.73
N LYS A 355 22.39 6.24 -16.40
CA LYS A 355 22.04 7.65 -16.58
C LYS A 355 21.64 8.29 -15.26
N SER A 356 22.00 9.55 -15.07
CA SER A 356 21.51 10.35 -13.96
C SER A 356 20.04 10.74 -14.18
N ILE A 357 19.31 10.94 -13.08
CA ILE A 357 17.96 11.51 -13.11
C ILE A 357 17.97 12.70 -12.15
N ILE A 358 17.62 13.87 -12.69
CA ILE A 358 17.51 15.12 -11.94
C ILE A 358 16.09 15.65 -12.13
N VAL A 359 15.49 16.09 -11.05
CA VAL A 359 14.18 16.77 -11.06
C VAL A 359 14.38 18.19 -10.57
N SER A 360 13.68 19.14 -11.19
CA SER A 360 13.52 20.48 -10.66
C SER A 360 12.07 20.93 -10.71
N GLY A 361 11.73 21.92 -9.90
CA GLY A 361 10.40 22.52 -9.85
C GLY A 361 10.24 23.45 -8.68
N THR A 362 9.00 23.81 -8.35
CA THR A 362 8.67 24.65 -7.20
C THR A 362 7.50 24.04 -6.44
N ASN A 363 7.61 23.99 -5.11
CA ASN A 363 6.47 23.68 -4.25
C ASN A 363 5.48 24.85 -4.29
N ASN A 364 4.27 24.61 -4.81
CA ASN A 364 3.24 25.64 -4.95
C ASN A 364 2.32 25.76 -3.73
N THR A 365 2.63 25.05 -2.64
CA THR A 365 1.81 25.04 -1.43
C THR A 365 2.41 25.92 -0.34
N ASN A 366 1.57 26.30 0.62
CA ASN A 366 2.00 26.96 1.85
C ASN A 366 2.49 25.94 2.91
N TYR A 367 2.70 24.69 2.55
CA TYR A 367 3.17 23.64 3.45
C TYR A 367 4.49 23.08 2.93
N ALA A 368 5.36 22.61 3.83
CA ALA A 368 6.54 21.88 3.42
C ALA A 368 6.12 20.48 2.92
N LEU A 369 6.61 20.10 1.75
CA LEU A 369 6.30 18.82 1.14
C LEU A 369 7.48 17.86 1.30
N THR A 370 7.19 16.66 1.77
CA THR A 370 8.07 15.51 1.54
C THR A 370 7.59 14.80 0.28
N ILE A 371 8.47 14.70 -0.69
CA ILE A 371 8.21 14.05 -1.97
C ILE A 371 8.79 12.63 -1.88
N TYR A 372 7.90 11.65 -1.78
CA TYR A 372 8.25 10.24 -1.92
C TYR A 372 8.30 9.89 -3.39
N TYR A 373 9.29 9.13 -3.82
CA TYR A 373 9.40 8.76 -5.23
C TYR A 373 9.79 7.31 -5.42
N HIS A 374 9.42 6.81 -6.59
CA HIS A 374 9.65 5.47 -7.08
C HIS A 374 10.26 5.54 -8.47
N ILE A 375 11.40 4.88 -8.67
CA ILE A 375 11.91 4.60 -10.01
C ILE A 375 11.66 3.12 -10.30
N LEU A 376 10.97 2.86 -11.40
CA LEU A 376 10.88 1.52 -11.97
C LEU A 376 11.98 1.39 -13.01
N ARG A 377 12.94 0.49 -12.76
CA ARG A 377 13.99 0.12 -13.71
C ARG A 377 13.74 -1.27 -14.26
N GLU A 378 14.15 -1.50 -15.49
CA GLU A 378 14.12 -2.84 -16.06
C GLU A 378 15.44 -3.55 -15.80
N VAL A 379 15.33 -4.79 -15.35
CA VAL A 379 16.44 -5.67 -15.06
C VAL A 379 16.36 -6.87 -15.97
N VAL A 380 17.50 -7.30 -16.50
CA VAL A 380 17.64 -8.58 -17.20
C VAL A 380 18.13 -9.64 -16.21
N ALA A 381 17.38 -10.71 -16.07
CA ALA A 381 17.84 -11.93 -15.43
C ALA A 381 18.06 -13.02 -16.47
N SER A 382 19.16 -13.76 -16.30
CA SER A 382 19.48 -14.96 -17.03
C SER A 382 19.30 -16.16 -16.13
N VAL A 383 18.68 -17.20 -16.64
CA VAL A 383 18.35 -18.41 -15.91
C VAL A 383 18.83 -19.61 -16.70
N ASP A 384 19.58 -20.47 -16.03
CA ASP A 384 19.83 -21.82 -16.50
C ASP A 384 18.80 -22.77 -15.90
N THR A 385 17.84 -23.20 -16.72
CA THR A 385 16.69 -23.98 -16.24
C THR A 385 17.05 -25.41 -15.82
N ALA A 386 18.21 -25.94 -16.23
CA ALA A 386 18.66 -27.27 -15.83
C ALA A 386 19.18 -27.30 -14.40
N ILE A 387 20.01 -26.31 -14.03
CA ILE A 387 20.68 -26.26 -12.73
C ILE A 387 20.02 -25.29 -11.74
N GLY A 388 19.06 -24.49 -12.19
CA GLY A 388 18.32 -23.56 -11.33
C GLY A 388 19.09 -22.31 -10.94
N THR A 389 20.18 -21.99 -11.66
CA THR A 389 20.99 -20.81 -11.39
C THR A 389 20.35 -19.58 -12.02
N VAL A 390 20.25 -18.51 -11.22
CA VAL A 390 19.74 -17.21 -11.63
C VAL A 390 20.86 -16.20 -11.51
N SER A 391 21.17 -15.48 -12.58
CA SER A 391 22.10 -14.36 -12.57
C SER A 391 21.41 -13.08 -13.02
N GLN A 392 21.73 -11.99 -12.34
CA GLN A 392 21.24 -10.65 -12.67
C GLN A 392 22.40 -9.84 -13.26
N GLY A 393 22.17 -9.17 -14.38
CA GLY A 393 23.21 -8.35 -15.02
C GLY A 393 22.64 -7.06 -15.61
N PRO A 394 23.48 -6.03 -15.81
CA PRO A 394 23.08 -4.75 -16.42
C PRO A 394 22.83 -4.82 -17.95
N VAL A 395 22.42 -5.99 -18.46
CA VAL A 395 22.30 -6.43 -19.88
C VAL A 395 23.58 -7.11 -20.41
N GLN A 396 23.43 -8.35 -20.91
CA GLN A 396 24.31 -8.96 -21.91
C GLN A 396 23.68 -8.72 -23.29
N HIS A 397 24.52 -8.36 -24.27
CA HIS A 397 24.17 -8.06 -25.66
C HIS A 397 23.33 -9.15 -26.34
#